data_AF-A0A2P8E7M8-F1
#
_entry.id   AF-A0A2P8E7M8-F1
#
_cell.length_a   1.000
_cell.length_b   1.000
_cell.length_c   1.000
_cell.angle_alpha   90.00
_cell.angle_beta   90.00
_cell.angle_gamma   90.00
#
_symmetry.space_group_name_H-M   'P 1'
#
loop_
_entity.id
_entity.type
_entity.pdbx_description
1 polymer ?
#
loop_
_entity_poly.entity_id
_entity_poly.type
_entity_poly.pdbx_seq_one_letter_code
_entity_poly.pdbx_strand_id
1 'polypeptide(L)'
;MTDIVLVRHGETEWHAENRYSGNTDVQLTPRGTAQARELARWARAAGLDAIWSSDLSRSRHTAQPAADATGLDLVVDRRLRELDFGRAEGQTRSELQQLVPGVVEAFVADPVAHHMPGGEHPESAAERGLECLREIAAAHPTGRVLVVGHTTLIRLMVCALLQLPLREYRRLMPFVHNGFLNEIRLRDGRASLLSWNAPPGRPEADVS
;
A
#
# COMPACT_ATOMS: atom_id res chain seq x y z
N MET A 1 -5.47 5.17 -20.81
CA MET A 1 -5.48 5.86 -19.51
C MET A 1 -6.04 4.90 -18.48
N THR A 2 -5.24 4.56 -17.48
CA THR A 2 -5.63 3.63 -16.42
C THR A 2 -5.62 4.38 -15.09
N ASP A 3 -6.69 4.26 -14.32
CA ASP A 3 -6.74 4.77 -12.95
C ASP A 3 -6.42 3.63 -11.98
N ILE A 4 -5.43 3.83 -11.12
CA ILE A 4 -5.00 2.87 -10.12
C ILE A 4 -5.32 3.44 -8.75
N VAL A 5 -6.15 2.72 -8.00
CA VAL A 5 -6.51 3.05 -6.62
C VAL A 5 -5.66 2.19 -5.69
N LEU A 6 -4.60 2.78 -5.15
CA LEU A 6 -3.71 2.16 -4.18
C LEU A 6 -4.32 2.25 -2.78
N VAL A 7 -4.47 1.10 -2.11
CA VAL A 7 -5.04 1.01 -0.76
C VAL A 7 -4.08 0.25 0.14
N ARG A 8 -3.81 0.80 1.32
CA ARG A 8 -3.11 0.06 2.38
C ARG A 8 -4.09 -0.95 3.00
N HIS A 9 -3.61 -2.17 3.23
CA HIS A 9 -4.35 -3.20 3.97
C HIS A 9 -4.96 -2.68 5.30
N GLY A 10 -5.98 -3.38 5.82
CA GLY A 10 -6.62 -3.10 7.10
C GLY A 10 -5.64 -3.15 8.29
N GLU A 11 -6.02 -2.59 9.43
CA GLU A 11 -5.24 -2.63 10.67
C GLU A 11 -4.85 -4.07 11.06
N THR A 12 -3.61 -4.26 11.53
CA THR A 12 -3.06 -5.55 11.97
C THR A 12 -2.70 -5.56 13.46
N GLU A 13 -2.51 -6.74 14.03
CA GLU A 13 -2.16 -6.91 15.46
C GLU A 13 -0.91 -6.12 15.86
N TRP A 14 0.06 -5.97 14.96
CA TRP A 14 1.30 -5.22 15.20
C TRP A 14 1.14 -3.68 15.18
N HIS A 15 -0.03 -3.15 14.80
CA HIS A 15 -0.28 -1.71 14.85
C HIS A 15 -0.35 -1.19 16.29
N ALA A 16 -0.94 -1.95 17.21
CA ALA A 16 -1.13 -1.52 18.61
C ALA A 16 0.20 -1.17 19.29
N GLU A 17 1.27 -1.87 18.91
CA GLU A 17 2.61 -1.71 19.48
C GLU A 17 3.55 -0.93 18.54
N ASN A 18 3.06 -0.42 17.40
CA ASN A 18 3.87 0.24 16.37
C ASN A 18 5.10 -0.59 15.95
N ARG A 19 4.94 -1.91 15.81
CA ARG A 19 6.00 -2.82 15.37
C ARG A 19 6.20 -2.70 13.86
N TYR A 20 7.45 -2.75 13.41
CA TYR A 20 7.74 -2.78 11.97
C TYR A 20 7.18 -4.05 11.35
N SER A 21 6.24 -3.88 10.42
CA SER A 21 5.59 -4.95 9.69
C SER A 21 6.09 -4.87 8.24
N GLY A 22 7.14 -5.62 7.92
CA GLY A 22 7.66 -5.71 6.54
C GLY A 22 7.03 -6.88 5.82
N ASN A 23 7.82 -7.87 5.39
CA ASN A 23 7.29 -9.03 4.68
C ASN A 23 6.77 -10.17 5.60
N THR A 24 6.96 -10.07 6.91
CA THR A 24 6.36 -10.98 7.90
C THR A 24 4.85 -10.94 7.79
N ASP A 25 4.22 -12.11 7.79
CA ASP A 25 2.77 -12.21 7.70
C ASP A 25 2.12 -12.01 9.08
N VAL A 26 1.21 -11.03 9.16
CA VAL A 26 0.57 -10.58 10.41
C VAL A 26 -0.92 -10.45 10.15
N GLN A 27 -1.75 -10.98 11.04
CA GLN A 27 -3.19 -11.02 10.86
C GLN A 27 -3.84 -9.64 11.06
N LEU A 28 -5.02 -9.48 10.44
CA LEU A 28 -5.87 -8.30 10.64
C LEU A 28 -6.49 -8.33 12.05
N THR A 29 -6.68 -7.14 12.62
CA THR A 29 -7.53 -6.99 13.81
C THR A 29 -9.02 -7.07 13.41
N PRO A 30 -9.96 -7.18 14.38
CA PRO A 30 -11.38 -7.00 14.11
C PRO A 30 -11.69 -5.66 13.43
N ARG A 31 -10.97 -4.59 13.79
CA ARG A 31 -11.08 -3.29 13.14
C ARG A 31 -10.54 -3.31 11.71
N GLY A 32 -9.42 -4.00 11.46
CA GLY A 32 -8.91 -4.24 10.10
C GLY A 32 -9.91 -4.97 9.22
N THR A 33 -10.60 -5.97 9.77
CA THR A 33 -11.70 -6.66 9.09
C THR A 33 -12.87 -5.72 8.80
N ALA A 34 -13.22 -4.81 9.72
CA ALA A 34 -14.26 -3.81 9.47
C ALA A 34 -13.87 -2.82 8.35
N GLN A 35 -12.60 -2.39 8.30
CA GLN A 35 -12.06 -1.55 7.22
C GLN A 35 -12.11 -2.26 5.86
N ALA A 36 -11.82 -3.58 5.82
CA ALA A 36 -11.96 -4.37 4.59
C ALA A 36 -13.42 -4.38 4.07
N ARG A 37 -14.40 -4.45 4.99
CA ARG A 37 -15.83 -4.37 4.62
C ARG A 37 -16.23 -2.97 4.15
N GLU A 38 -15.62 -1.91 4.68
CA GLU A 38 -15.79 -0.53 4.17
C GLU A 38 -15.27 -0.40 2.74
N LEU A 39 -14.07 -0.91 2.49
CA LEU A 39 -13.48 -0.94 1.15
C LEU A 39 -14.37 -1.71 0.17
N ALA A 40 -14.93 -2.85 0.58
CA ALA A 40 -15.85 -3.63 -0.26
C ALA A 40 -17.11 -2.85 -0.64
N ARG A 41 -17.70 -2.09 0.30
CA ARG A 41 -18.87 -1.24 -0.01
C ARG A 41 -18.55 -0.18 -1.04
N TRP A 42 -17.39 0.47 -0.92
CA TRP A 42 -16.91 1.42 -1.93
C TRP A 42 -16.69 0.73 -3.28
N ALA A 43 -16.03 -0.43 -3.29
CA ALA A 43 -15.67 -1.16 -4.51
C ALA A 43 -16.88 -1.50 -5.39
N ARG A 44 -18.03 -1.84 -4.80
CA ARG A 44 -19.28 -2.13 -5.52
C ARG A 44 -19.76 -1.01 -6.44
N ALA A 45 -19.53 0.25 -6.03
CA ALA A 45 -19.96 1.43 -6.77
C ALA A 45 -18.80 2.09 -7.55
N ALA A 46 -17.58 1.57 -7.43
CA ALA A 46 -16.38 2.23 -7.93
C ALA A 46 -16.13 2.01 -9.43
N GLY A 47 -16.87 1.11 -10.08
CA GLY A 47 -16.69 0.76 -11.48
C GLY A 47 -15.29 0.17 -11.75
N LEU A 48 -14.88 -0.80 -10.92
CA LEU A 48 -13.58 -1.45 -11.04
C LEU A 48 -13.58 -2.47 -12.19
N ASP A 49 -12.45 -2.55 -12.89
CA ASP A 49 -12.19 -3.55 -13.95
C ASP A 49 -11.32 -4.70 -13.45
N ALA A 50 -10.54 -4.48 -12.39
CA ALA A 50 -9.71 -5.50 -11.76
C ALA A 50 -9.36 -5.16 -10.31
N ILE A 51 -9.00 -6.20 -9.57
CA ILE A 51 -8.53 -6.11 -8.19
C ILE A 51 -7.25 -6.92 -8.04
N TRP A 52 -6.20 -6.24 -7.58
CA TRP A 52 -4.89 -6.80 -7.34
C TRP A 52 -4.53 -6.68 -5.86
N SER A 53 -3.74 -7.62 -5.36
CA SER A 53 -3.29 -7.58 -3.97
C SER A 53 -1.91 -8.20 -3.79
N SER A 54 -1.19 -7.72 -2.79
CA SER A 54 -0.05 -8.43 -2.23
C SER A 54 -0.47 -9.81 -1.72
N ASP A 55 0.43 -10.78 -1.82
CA ASP A 55 0.25 -12.12 -1.27
C ASP A 55 0.44 -12.22 0.26
N LEU A 56 0.61 -11.12 0.99
CA LEU A 56 0.56 -11.17 2.46
C LEU A 56 -0.90 -11.25 2.93
N SER A 57 -1.17 -12.07 3.95
CA SER A 57 -2.54 -12.41 4.35
C SER A 57 -3.36 -11.16 4.68
N ARG A 58 -2.77 -10.17 5.35
CA ARG A 58 -3.42 -8.89 5.64
C ARG A 58 -3.91 -8.16 4.38
N SER A 59 -3.15 -8.18 3.29
CA SER A 59 -3.56 -7.54 2.04
C SER A 59 -4.61 -8.37 1.31
N ARG A 60 -4.45 -9.69 1.25
CA ARG A 60 -5.47 -10.58 0.66
C ARG A 60 -6.80 -10.51 1.40
N HIS A 61 -6.79 -10.61 2.74
CA HIS A 61 -7.99 -10.52 3.57
C HIS A 61 -8.64 -9.13 3.52
N THR A 62 -7.88 -8.09 3.18
CA THR A 62 -8.45 -6.76 2.92
C THR A 62 -9.09 -6.66 1.53
N ALA A 63 -8.49 -7.28 0.52
CA ALA A 63 -8.95 -7.21 -0.87
C ALA A 63 -10.10 -8.17 -1.18
N GLN A 64 -10.11 -9.36 -0.57
CA GLN A 64 -11.08 -10.42 -0.87
C GLN A 64 -12.54 -9.96 -0.75
N PRO A 65 -12.95 -9.22 0.30
CA PRO A 65 -14.32 -8.72 0.38
C PRO A 65 -14.72 -7.81 -0.79
N ALA A 66 -13.77 -7.06 -1.38
CA ALA A 66 -14.04 -6.24 -2.56
C ALA A 66 -14.18 -7.09 -3.83
N ALA A 67 -13.38 -8.15 -3.97
CA ALA A 67 -13.52 -9.15 -5.04
C ALA A 67 -14.90 -9.83 -4.97
N ASP A 68 -15.27 -10.36 -3.80
CA ASP A 68 -16.56 -11.00 -3.59
C ASP A 68 -17.75 -10.07 -3.90
N ALA A 69 -17.63 -8.79 -3.51
CA ALA A 69 -18.70 -7.82 -3.68
C ALA A 69 -18.87 -7.31 -5.13
N THR A 70 -17.80 -7.34 -5.92
CA THR A 70 -17.79 -6.91 -7.33
C THR A 70 -17.97 -8.07 -8.30
N GLY A 71 -17.71 -9.31 -7.87
CA GLY A 71 -17.67 -10.49 -8.72
C GLY A 71 -16.41 -10.59 -9.58
N LEU A 72 -15.39 -9.76 -9.32
CA LEU A 72 -14.10 -9.79 -10.01
C LEU A 72 -13.15 -10.79 -9.37
N ASP A 73 -12.28 -11.39 -10.18
CA ASP A 73 -11.20 -12.22 -9.67
C ASP A 73 -10.16 -11.38 -8.91
N LEU A 74 -9.65 -11.93 -7.80
CA LEU A 74 -8.53 -11.34 -7.07
C LEU A 74 -7.20 -11.83 -7.63
N VAL A 75 -6.47 -10.95 -8.31
CA VAL A 75 -5.11 -11.23 -8.78
C VAL A 75 -4.12 -10.98 -7.64
N VAL A 76 -3.25 -11.96 -7.37
CA VAL A 76 -2.26 -11.89 -6.29
C VAL A 76 -0.86 -11.78 -6.87
N ASP A 77 -0.09 -10.78 -6.42
CA ASP A 77 1.26 -10.52 -6.92
C ASP A 77 2.26 -10.23 -5.80
N ARG A 78 3.41 -10.91 -5.84
CA ARG A 78 4.49 -10.75 -4.85
C ARG A 78 5.22 -9.41 -4.95
N ARG A 79 5.24 -8.78 -6.13
CA ARG A 79 5.84 -7.47 -6.35
C ARG A 79 5.08 -6.35 -5.60
N LEU A 80 3.90 -6.64 -5.07
CA LEU A 80 3.12 -5.75 -4.21
C LEU A 80 3.40 -5.92 -2.71
N ARG A 81 4.31 -6.82 -2.28
CA ARG A 81 4.70 -6.99 -0.86
C ARG A 81 5.24 -5.70 -0.25
N GLU A 82 5.09 -5.53 1.05
CA GLU A 82 5.74 -4.43 1.77
C GLU A 82 7.25 -4.50 1.60
N LEU A 83 7.92 -3.36 1.82
CA LEU A 83 9.37 -3.33 1.99
C LEU A 83 9.79 -4.32 3.09
N ASP A 84 10.76 -5.19 2.78
CA ASP A 84 11.37 -6.06 3.79
C ASP A 84 12.19 -5.19 4.76
N PHE A 85 11.84 -5.21 6.04
CA PHE A 85 12.55 -4.45 7.06
C PHE A 85 13.65 -5.28 7.76
N GLY A 86 13.89 -6.51 7.32
CA GLY A 86 14.94 -7.37 7.80
C GLY A 86 14.87 -7.56 9.31
N ARG A 87 15.97 -7.24 10.00
CA ARG A 87 16.08 -7.42 11.45
C ARG A 87 15.14 -6.52 12.27
N ALA A 88 14.54 -5.51 11.66
CA ALA A 88 13.59 -4.64 12.34
C ALA A 88 12.19 -5.26 12.44
N GLU A 89 11.87 -6.28 11.65
CA GLU A 89 10.54 -6.87 11.67
C GLU A 89 10.17 -7.45 13.04
N GLY A 90 8.94 -7.13 13.46
CA GLY A 90 8.44 -7.53 14.78
C GLY A 90 9.01 -6.71 15.93
N GLN A 91 9.95 -5.80 15.70
CA GLN A 91 10.49 -4.92 16.74
C GLN A 91 9.73 -3.60 16.80
N THR A 92 9.61 -3.05 18.01
CA THR A 92 9.24 -1.66 18.25
C THR A 92 10.43 -0.74 17.99
N ARG A 93 10.16 0.57 17.85
CA ARG A 93 11.23 1.58 17.73
C ARG A 93 12.15 1.58 18.96
N SER A 94 11.60 1.40 20.17
CA SER A 94 12.38 1.36 21.41
C SER A 94 13.28 0.13 21.49
N GLU A 95 12.79 -1.04 21.11
CA GLU A 95 13.59 -2.28 21.10
C GLU A 95 14.73 -2.16 20.06
N LEU A 96 14.44 -1.64 18.87
CA LEU A 96 15.46 -1.37 17.85
C LEU A 96 16.54 -0.41 18.32
N GLN A 97 16.15 0.66 19.01
CA GLN A 97 17.11 1.64 19.52
C GLN A 97 18.04 1.06 20.58
N GLN A 98 17.56 0.09 21.37
CA GLN A 98 18.39 -0.62 22.35
C GLN A 98 19.35 -1.61 21.67
N LEU A 99 18.92 -2.27 20.59
CA LEU A 99 19.74 -3.22 19.85
C LEU A 99 20.80 -2.54 18.99
N VAL A 100 20.44 -1.45 18.32
CA VAL A 100 21.32 -0.70 17.42
C VAL A 100 21.08 0.81 17.64
N PRO A 101 21.85 1.44 18.55
CA PRO A 101 21.70 2.86 18.83
C PRO A 101 21.87 3.72 17.56
N GLY A 102 20.95 4.67 17.35
CA GLY A 102 20.96 5.60 16.22
C GLY A 102 20.27 5.09 14.95
N VAL A 103 19.91 3.80 14.88
CA VAL A 103 19.36 3.20 13.64
C VAL A 103 18.03 3.82 13.24
N VAL A 104 17.18 4.11 14.23
CA VAL A 104 15.85 4.66 13.98
C VAL A 104 15.96 6.11 13.53
N GLU A 105 16.83 6.90 14.14
CA GLU A 105 17.05 8.30 13.76
C GLU A 105 17.64 8.41 12.35
N ALA A 106 18.64 7.59 12.04
CA ALA A 106 19.25 7.54 10.71
C ALA A 106 18.22 7.14 9.63
N PHE A 107 17.44 6.08 9.88
CA PHE A 107 16.37 5.65 8.98
C PHE A 107 15.27 6.72 8.81
N VAL A 108 14.93 7.46 9.85
CA VAL A 108 13.92 8.53 9.75
C VAL A 108 14.45 9.71 8.93
N ALA A 109 15.74 10.02 9.03
CA ALA A 109 16.38 11.12 8.32
C ALA A 109 16.59 10.83 6.83
N ASP A 110 17.08 9.64 6.49
CA ASP A 110 17.22 9.17 5.11
C ASP A 110 16.89 7.66 5.03
N PRO A 111 15.63 7.29 4.80
CA PRO A 111 15.21 5.89 4.80
C PRO A 111 15.76 5.09 3.62
N VAL A 112 16.34 5.74 2.61
CA VAL A 112 16.97 5.09 1.46
C VAL A 112 18.42 4.79 1.76
N ALA A 113 19.20 5.81 2.13
CA ALA A 113 20.60 5.64 2.49
C ALA A 113 20.79 4.80 3.77
N HIS A 114 19.80 4.81 4.66
CA HIS A 114 19.81 4.10 5.94
C HIS A 114 18.64 3.13 6.08
N HIS A 115 18.33 2.38 5.02
CA HIS A 115 17.33 1.31 5.10
C HIS A 115 17.72 0.25 6.14
N MET A 116 16.73 -0.51 6.63
CA MET A 116 16.94 -1.39 7.79
C MET A 116 17.95 -2.51 7.50
N PRO A 117 18.82 -2.87 8.47
CA PRO A 117 19.83 -3.92 8.28
C PRO A 117 19.23 -5.28 7.90
N GLY A 118 19.73 -5.85 6.80
CA GLY A 118 19.24 -7.11 6.25
C GLY A 118 17.87 -7.02 5.56
N GLY A 119 17.33 -5.81 5.39
CA GLY A 119 16.12 -5.53 4.65
C GLY A 119 16.37 -5.24 3.17
N GLU A 120 15.28 -5.06 2.44
CA GLU A 120 15.27 -4.74 1.02
C GLU A 120 15.70 -3.27 0.79
N HIS A 121 16.43 -3.02 -0.29
CA HIS A 121 16.77 -1.66 -0.68
C HIS A 121 15.52 -0.94 -1.21
N PRO A 122 15.19 0.30 -0.76
CA PRO A 122 13.96 0.96 -1.16
C PRO A 122 13.81 1.24 -2.66
N GLU A 123 14.92 1.42 -3.39
CA GLU A 123 14.88 1.56 -4.85
C GLU A 123 14.42 0.27 -5.53
N SER A 124 14.93 -0.89 -5.10
CA SER A 124 14.49 -2.19 -5.62
C SER A 124 13.02 -2.45 -5.31
N ALA A 125 12.53 -2.05 -4.14
CA ALA A 125 11.12 -2.12 -3.80
C ALA A 125 10.26 -1.23 -4.70
N ALA A 126 10.71 0.00 -4.97
CA ALA A 126 10.03 0.90 -5.90
C ALA A 126 10.00 0.30 -7.32
N GLU A 127 11.12 -0.22 -7.80
CA GLU A 127 11.24 -0.83 -9.14
C GLU A 127 10.27 -1.99 -9.34
N ARG A 128 10.24 -2.97 -8.41
CA ARG A 128 9.30 -4.11 -8.52
C ARG A 128 7.84 -3.66 -8.46
N GLY A 129 7.53 -2.68 -7.61
CA GLY A 129 6.18 -2.14 -7.50
C GLY A 129 5.75 -1.45 -8.81
N LEU A 130 6.63 -0.63 -9.39
CA LEU A 130 6.38 0.02 -10.67
C LEU A 130 6.23 -0.95 -11.84
N GLU A 131 7.03 -2.03 -11.86
CA GLU A 131 6.88 -3.09 -12.86
C GLU A 131 5.46 -3.67 -12.83
N CYS A 132 4.96 -4.01 -11.64
CA CYS A 132 3.58 -4.47 -11.46
C CYS A 132 2.55 -3.42 -11.90
N LEU A 133 2.71 -2.14 -11.53
CA LEU A 133 1.76 -1.09 -11.95
C LEU A 133 1.76 -0.87 -13.47
N ARG A 134 2.90 -1.01 -14.15
CA ARG A 134 2.97 -0.95 -15.61
C ARG A 134 2.25 -2.14 -16.26
N GLU A 135 2.39 -3.32 -15.69
CA GLU A 135 1.70 -4.52 -16.18
C GLU A 135 0.18 -4.41 -16.00
N ILE A 136 -0.26 -3.89 -14.84
CA ILE A 136 -1.68 -3.55 -14.60
C ILE A 136 -2.19 -2.54 -15.63
N ALA A 137 -1.44 -1.47 -15.90
CA ALA A 137 -1.84 -0.46 -16.87
C ALA A 137 -1.90 -1.00 -18.31
N ALA A 138 -0.99 -1.91 -18.67
CA ALA A 138 -0.98 -2.58 -19.96
C ALA A 138 -2.18 -3.54 -20.13
N ALA A 139 -2.54 -4.27 -19.07
CA ALA A 139 -3.69 -5.16 -19.06
C ALA A 139 -5.04 -4.42 -19.04
N HIS A 140 -5.09 -3.22 -18.45
CA HIS A 140 -6.30 -2.41 -18.29
C HIS A 140 -6.12 -0.99 -18.87
N PRO A 141 -5.94 -0.84 -20.19
CA PRO A 141 -5.54 0.43 -20.81
C PRO A 141 -6.58 1.54 -20.70
N THR A 142 -7.85 1.23 -20.40
CA THR A 142 -8.95 2.20 -20.20
C THR A 142 -9.79 1.91 -18.96
N GLY A 143 -9.19 1.34 -17.92
CA GLY A 143 -9.92 0.87 -16.74
C GLY A 143 -9.52 1.52 -15.42
N ARG A 144 -10.24 1.15 -14.37
CA ARG A 144 -9.98 1.50 -12.97
C ARG A 144 -9.66 0.24 -12.16
N VAL A 145 -8.48 0.20 -11.57
CA VAL A 145 -7.96 -0.98 -10.89
C VAL A 145 -7.72 -0.69 -9.42
N LEU A 146 -8.27 -1.53 -8.54
CA LEU A 146 -7.95 -1.50 -7.11
C LEU A 146 -6.70 -2.32 -6.85
N VAL A 147 -5.73 -1.76 -6.13
CA VAL A 147 -4.50 -2.44 -5.74
C VAL A 147 -4.33 -2.34 -4.23
N VAL A 148 -4.41 -3.47 -3.53
CA VAL A 148 -4.27 -3.54 -2.08
C VAL A 148 -2.85 -3.97 -1.69
N GLY A 149 -2.12 -3.06 -1.05
CA GLY A 149 -0.72 -3.23 -0.70
C GLY A 149 -0.41 -2.66 0.69
N HIS A 150 0.75 -2.01 0.81
CA HIS A 150 1.34 -1.64 2.09
C HIS A 150 1.89 -0.22 2.06
N THR A 151 2.05 0.37 3.25
CA THR A 151 2.29 1.82 3.40
C THR A 151 3.61 2.27 2.79
N THR A 152 4.71 1.53 2.99
CA THR A 152 6.02 1.97 2.51
C THR A 152 6.13 1.78 1.01
N LEU A 153 5.70 0.63 0.49
CA LEU A 153 5.64 0.39 -0.95
C LEU A 153 4.79 1.43 -1.68
N ILE A 154 3.57 1.75 -1.19
CA ILE A 154 2.70 2.75 -1.82
C ILE A 154 3.42 4.10 -1.95
N ARG A 155 4.05 4.56 -0.87
CA ARG A 155 4.76 5.86 -0.86
C ARG A 155 5.97 5.85 -1.80
N LEU A 156 6.72 4.75 -1.86
CA LEU A 156 7.85 4.60 -2.77
C LEU A 156 7.40 4.61 -4.24
N MET A 157 6.35 3.86 -4.58
CA MET A 157 5.78 3.85 -5.93
C MET A 157 5.28 5.25 -6.33
N VAL A 158 4.58 5.95 -5.43
CA VAL A 158 4.09 7.32 -5.71
C VAL A 158 5.25 8.29 -5.92
N CYS A 159 6.27 8.27 -5.06
CA CYS A 159 7.46 9.10 -5.27
C CYS A 159 8.10 8.82 -6.63
N ALA A 160 8.32 7.55 -6.98
CA ALA A 160 8.96 7.18 -8.23
C ALA A 160 8.12 7.59 -9.46
N LEU A 161 6.80 7.39 -9.43
CA LEU A 161 5.89 7.80 -10.50
C LEU A 161 5.86 9.32 -10.72
N LEU A 162 5.95 10.09 -9.63
CA LEU A 162 5.95 11.55 -9.67
C LEU A 162 7.36 12.17 -9.78
N GLN A 163 8.40 11.33 -9.97
CA GLN A 163 9.80 11.75 -10.06
C GLN A 163 10.28 12.56 -8.84
N LEU A 164 9.77 12.19 -7.66
CA LEU A 164 10.18 12.75 -6.37
C LEU A 164 11.30 11.89 -5.78
N PRO A 165 12.29 12.48 -5.09
CA PRO A 165 13.34 11.71 -4.44
C PRO A 165 12.75 10.72 -3.43
N LEU A 166 13.10 9.44 -3.54
CA LEU A 166 12.53 8.40 -2.67
C LEU A 166 12.77 8.69 -1.19
N ARG A 167 13.93 9.21 -0.80
CA ARG A 167 14.25 9.55 0.60
C ARG A 167 13.25 10.49 1.27
N GLU A 168 12.52 11.28 0.47
CA GLU A 168 11.54 12.26 0.95
C GLU A 168 10.17 11.64 1.23
N TYR A 169 9.94 10.35 0.95
CA TYR A 169 8.61 9.72 1.02
C TYR A 169 7.96 9.91 2.41
N ARG A 170 8.75 9.90 3.48
CA ARG A 170 8.27 10.09 4.86
C ARG A 170 7.81 11.51 5.13
N ARG A 171 8.46 12.52 4.53
CA ARG A 171 8.12 13.94 4.71
C ARG A 171 6.96 14.34 3.81
N LEU A 172 6.97 13.91 2.56
CA LEU A 172 5.93 14.23 1.58
C LEU A 172 4.62 13.50 1.88
N MET A 173 4.71 12.28 2.41
CA MET A 173 3.58 11.38 2.65
C MET A 173 3.71 10.74 4.04
N PRO A 174 3.48 11.51 5.13
CA PRO A 174 3.74 11.05 6.50
C PRO A 174 2.81 9.91 6.92
N PHE A 175 1.61 9.84 6.35
CA PHE A 175 0.60 8.83 6.67
C PHE A 175 -0.06 8.27 5.42
N VAL A 176 -0.34 6.96 5.48
CA VAL A 176 -1.27 6.25 4.60
C VAL A 176 -2.18 5.45 5.53
N HIS A 177 -3.43 5.88 5.70
CA HIS A 177 -4.36 5.20 6.59
C HIS A 177 -4.81 3.86 6.00
N ASN A 178 -5.07 2.90 6.89
CA ASN A 178 -5.59 1.59 6.51
C ASN A 178 -6.95 1.74 5.83
N GLY A 179 -7.13 1.12 4.66
CA GLY A 179 -8.37 1.18 3.88
C GLY A 179 -8.63 2.49 3.13
N PHE A 180 -7.74 3.49 3.23
CA PHE A 180 -7.93 4.78 2.54
C PHE A 180 -7.39 4.72 1.11
N LEU A 181 -8.03 5.48 0.24
CA LEU A 181 -7.83 5.49 -1.21
C LEU A 181 -6.73 6.48 -1.60
N ASN A 182 -5.82 6.05 -2.47
CA ASN A 182 -4.80 6.89 -3.08
C ASN A 182 -4.86 6.64 -4.60
N GLU A 183 -5.40 7.60 -5.34
CA GLU A 183 -5.74 7.41 -6.75
C GLU A 183 -4.71 8.08 -7.66
N ILE A 184 -4.15 7.28 -8.55
CA ILE A 184 -3.14 7.70 -9.52
C ILE A 184 -3.64 7.38 -10.92
N ARG A 185 -3.50 8.32 -11.83
CA ARG A 185 -3.79 8.13 -13.25
C ARG A 185 -2.52 7.93 -14.03
N LEU A 186 -2.46 6.83 -14.78
CA LEU A 186 -1.38 6.51 -15.71
C LEU A 186 -1.84 6.74 -17.15
N ARG A 187 -1.12 7.59 -17.88
CA ARG A 187 -1.42 7.93 -19.29
C ARG A 187 -0.14 8.30 -20.03
N ASP A 188 0.12 7.63 -21.15
CA ASP A 188 1.21 7.98 -22.09
C ASP A 188 2.58 8.11 -21.38
N GLY A 189 2.88 7.17 -20.46
CA GLY A 189 4.11 7.17 -19.67
C GLY A 189 4.18 8.22 -18.56
N ARG A 190 3.10 8.99 -18.32
CA ARG A 190 2.99 9.99 -17.26
C ARG A 190 2.05 9.52 -16.16
N ALA A 191 2.34 9.98 -14.94
CA ALA A 191 1.51 9.74 -13.77
C ALA A 191 0.97 11.05 -13.20
N SER A 192 -0.28 11.04 -12.75
CA SER A 192 -0.91 12.13 -12.02
C SER A 192 -1.53 11.62 -10.73
N LEU A 193 -1.25 12.27 -9.60
CA LEU A 193 -1.91 12.00 -8.33
C LEU A 193 -3.26 12.73 -8.31
N LEU A 194 -4.36 11.99 -8.30
CA LEU A 194 -5.72 12.54 -8.31
C LEU A 194 -6.28 12.72 -6.90
N SER A 195 -5.95 11.80 -6.00
CA SER A 195 -6.40 11.82 -4.61
C SER A 195 -5.37 11.12 -3.72
N TRP A 196 -5.20 11.62 -2.49
CA TRP A 196 -4.26 11.07 -1.52
C TRP A 196 -4.94 10.90 -0.16
N ASN A 197 -4.86 9.70 0.38
CA ASN A 197 -5.34 9.35 1.72
C ASN A 197 -6.81 9.79 1.94
N ALA A 198 -7.67 9.54 0.94
CA ALA A 198 -9.09 9.83 1.02
C ALA A 198 -9.84 8.66 1.69
N PRO A 199 -10.77 8.91 2.61
CA PRO A 199 -11.58 7.83 3.16
C PRO A 199 -12.41 7.17 2.05
N PRO A 200 -12.68 5.86 2.12
CA PRO A 200 -13.64 5.24 1.23
C PRO A 200 -15.00 5.90 1.48
N GLY A 201 -15.51 6.63 0.48
CA GLY A 201 -16.77 7.35 0.58
C GLY A 201 -17.92 6.41 0.96
N ARG A 202 -18.91 6.91 1.70
CA ARG A 202 -20.22 6.24 1.74
C ARG A 202 -20.81 6.37 0.33
N PRO A 203 -21.48 5.32 -0.21
CA PRO A 203 -22.31 5.55 -1.38
C PRO A 203 -23.24 6.71 -1.03
N GLU A 204 -23.27 7.74 -1.88
CA GLU A 204 -24.34 8.71 -1.84
C GLU A 204 -25.63 7.87 -1.87
N ALA A 205 -26.42 7.95 -0.81
CA ALA A 205 -27.76 7.42 -0.87
C ALA A 205 -28.41 8.13 -2.05
N ASP A 206 -28.90 7.34 -3.01
CA ASP A 206 -29.72 7.77 -4.14
C ASP A 206 -30.56 8.97 -3.71
N VAL A 207 -30.17 10.18 -4.13
CA VAL A 207 -31.05 11.34 -4.06
C VAL A 207 -31.90 11.24 -5.32
N SER A 208 -32.85 10.32 -5.27
CA SER A 208 -34.04 10.29 -6.12
C SER A 208 -35.01 11.37 -5.67
#